data_AF-A0A8J8MNL9-F1
#
_entry.id   AF-A0A8J8MNL9-F1
#
_cell.length_a   1.000
_cell.length_b   1.000
_cell.length_c   1.000
_cell.angle_alpha   90.00
_cell.angle_beta   90.00
_cell.angle_gamma   90.00
#
_symmetry.space_group_name_H-M   'P 1'
#
loop_
_entity.id
_entity.type
_entity.pdbx_description
1 polymer ?
#
loop_
_entity_poly.entity_id
_entity_poly.type
_entity_poly.pdbx_seq_one_letter_code
_entity_poly.pdbx_strand_id
1 'polypeptide(L)'
;MDKEFAIGKSLEIVKNAKIAMLGTTDQKGYPNIKAMLNLHSEGLKDIWFSTNTSSKRVADIMKNPKTCVYYMDEQSFMGLMLVGEIEVIQDDFYREKLWFEGCERYYKKGIGDPDYTVLHFRAHHGNFYYRLKNLDFNID
;
A
#
# COMPACT_ATOMS: atom_id res chain seq x y z
N MET A 1 -9.38 -22.82 7.12
CA MET A 1 -8.59 -21.93 6.26
C MET A 1 -7.15 -22.24 6.58
N ASP A 2 -6.44 -22.81 5.63
CA ASP A 2 -5.01 -23.06 5.73
C ASP A 2 -4.21 -21.87 5.17
N LYS A 3 -2.89 -21.93 5.38
CA LYS A 3 -1.95 -20.87 4.99
C LYS A 3 -1.86 -20.70 3.47
N GLU A 4 -1.93 -21.80 2.71
CA GLU A 4 -1.84 -21.77 1.25
C GLU A 4 -3.03 -21.02 0.65
N PHE A 5 -4.25 -21.34 1.10
CA PHE A 5 -5.45 -20.62 0.71
C PHE A 5 -5.37 -19.13 1.06
N ALA A 6 -4.96 -18.80 2.29
CA ALA A 6 -4.87 -17.42 2.76
C ALA A 6 -3.87 -16.59 1.93
N ILE A 7 -2.68 -17.14 1.64
CA ILE A 7 -1.67 -16.48 0.82
C ILE A 7 -2.15 -16.35 -0.63
N GLY A 8 -2.74 -17.41 -1.20
CA GLY A 8 -3.28 -17.37 -2.56
C GLY A 8 -4.32 -16.28 -2.74
N LYS A 9 -5.29 -16.17 -1.81
CA LYS A 9 -6.28 -15.09 -1.83
C LYS A 9 -5.70 -13.72 -1.55
N SER A 10 -4.71 -13.62 -0.68
CA SER A 10 -4.00 -12.36 -0.42
C SER A 10 -3.35 -11.83 -1.70
N LEU A 11 -2.67 -12.69 -2.47
CA LEU A 11 -2.05 -12.32 -3.75
C LEU A 11 -3.08 -11.85 -4.78
N GLU A 12 -4.22 -12.54 -4.89
CA GLU A 12 -5.32 -12.13 -5.76
C GLU A 12 -5.86 -10.74 -5.37
N ILE A 13 -6.07 -10.49 -4.08
CA ILE A 13 -6.58 -9.21 -3.58
C ILE A 13 -5.61 -8.06 -3.91
N VAL A 14 -4.33 -8.21 -3.58
CA VAL A 14 -3.31 -7.17 -3.83
C VAL A 14 -3.21 -6.88 -5.33
N LYS A 15 -3.23 -7.90 -6.18
CA LYS A 15 -3.14 -7.74 -7.63
C LYS A 15 -4.35 -7.02 -8.24
N ASN A 16 -5.55 -7.27 -7.73
CA ASN A 16 -6.78 -6.76 -8.33
C ASN A 16 -7.22 -5.40 -7.74
N ALA A 17 -6.72 -5.05 -6.55
CA ALA A 17 -7.08 -3.81 -5.89
C ALA A 17 -6.49 -2.60 -6.64
N LYS A 18 -7.35 -1.63 -6.98
CA LYS A 18 -6.92 -0.31 -7.49
C LYS A 18 -6.52 0.64 -6.36
N ILE A 19 -7.09 0.43 -5.19
CA ILE A 19 -6.94 1.28 -4.01
C ILE A 19 -6.61 0.39 -2.81
N ALA A 20 -5.71 0.87 -1.97
CA ALA A 20 -5.41 0.29 -0.66
C ALA A 20 -5.53 1.35 0.43
N MET A 21 -5.77 0.93 1.68
CA MET A 21 -5.81 1.83 2.83
C MET A 21 -4.46 1.80 3.55
N LEU A 22 -3.74 2.91 3.56
CA LEU A 22 -2.48 3.05 4.29
C LEU A 22 -2.75 3.60 5.69
N GLY A 23 -2.38 2.82 6.70
CA GLY A 23 -2.29 3.21 8.09
C GLY A 23 -0.92 3.81 8.41
N THR A 24 -0.93 4.99 9.01
CA THR A 24 0.27 5.73 9.47
C THR A 24 0.05 6.18 10.92
N THR A 25 1.13 6.51 11.62
CA THR A 25 1.04 7.13 12.95
C THR A 25 1.51 8.57 12.86
N ASP A 26 0.71 9.52 13.32
CA ASP A 26 1.11 10.92 13.34
C ASP A 26 2.08 11.24 14.49
N GLN A 27 2.58 12.47 14.52
CA GLN A 27 3.55 12.94 15.52
C GLN A 27 2.99 12.99 16.96
N LYS A 28 1.67 12.91 17.13
CA LYS A 28 1.01 12.83 18.44
C LYS A 28 0.71 11.38 18.85
N GLY A 29 1.08 10.40 18.01
CA GLY A 29 0.85 8.99 18.25
C GLY A 29 -0.52 8.47 17.80
N TYR A 30 -1.32 9.27 17.09
CA TYR A 30 -2.63 8.81 16.62
C TYR A 30 -2.52 8.04 15.30
N PRO A 31 -3.24 6.92 15.14
CA PRO A 31 -3.34 6.24 13.86
C PRO A 31 -4.17 7.09 12.89
N ASN A 32 -3.72 7.14 11.65
CA ASN A 32 -4.35 7.86 10.55
C ASN A 32 -4.46 6.91 9.34
N ILE A 33 -5.59 6.94 8.65
CA ILE A 33 -5.84 6.11 7.46
C ILE A 33 -6.02 7.01 6.24
N LYS A 34 -5.44 6.62 5.11
CA LYS A 34 -5.64 7.29 3.82
C LYS A 34 -5.74 6.25 2.69
N ALA A 35 -6.66 6.48 1.76
CA ALA A 35 -6.72 5.72 0.51
C ALA A 35 -5.52 6.07 -0.39
N MET A 36 -4.92 5.05 -1.00
CA MET A 36 -3.73 5.14 -1.83
C MET A 36 -3.96 4.42 -3.15
N LEU A 37 -3.43 4.95 -4.25
CA LEU A 37 -3.44 4.25 -5.54
C LEU A 37 -2.43 3.10 -5.50
N ASN A 38 -2.89 1.87 -5.73
CA ASN A 38 -2.07 0.66 -5.78
C ASN A 38 -1.49 0.50 -7.19
N LEU A 39 -0.19 0.73 -7.35
CA LEU A 39 0.45 0.80 -8.67
C LEU A 39 0.96 -0.56 -9.12
N HIS A 40 1.72 -1.22 -8.25
CA HIS A 40 2.45 -2.43 -8.56
C HIS A 40 2.75 -3.21 -7.27
N SER A 41 2.97 -4.51 -7.42
CA SER A 41 3.37 -5.38 -6.32
C SER A 41 4.20 -6.54 -6.84
N GLU A 42 5.27 -6.86 -6.13
CA GLU A 42 6.05 -8.09 -6.29
C GLU A 42 5.67 -9.05 -5.14
N GLY A 43 4.68 -9.90 -5.42
CA GLY A 43 4.06 -10.74 -4.42
C GLY A 43 3.34 -9.93 -3.34
N LEU A 44 3.55 -10.31 -2.08
CA LEU A 44 3.02 -9.57 -0.92
C LEU A 44 4.09 -8.71 -0.23
N LYS A 45 5.36 -8.85 -0.64
CA LYS A 45 6.51 -8.28 0.04
C LYS A 45 6.72 -6.83 -0.34
N ASP A 46 6.89 -6.56 -1.63
CA ASP A 46 7.22 -5.24 -2.12
C ASP A 46 6.02 -4.68 -2.89
N ILE A 47 5.50 -3.53 -2.44
CA ILE A 47 4.30 -2.91 -2.98
C ILE A 47 4.52 -1.42 -3.18
N TRP A 48 4.14 -0.92 -4.36
CA TRP A 48 4.29 0.47 -4.72
C TRP A 48 2.95 1.18 -4.81
N PHE A 49 2.89 2.35 -4.18
CA PHE A 49 1.74 3.23 -4.20
C PHE A 49 2.09 4.58 -4.80
N SER A 50 1.09 5.34 -5.26
CA SER A 50 1.25 6.79 -5.42
C SER A 50 0.36 7.58 -4.48
N THR A 51 0.82 8.78 -4.13
CA THR A 51 0.06 9.78 -3.40
C THR A 51 0.57 11.18 -3.68
N ASN A 52 -0.16 12.19 -3.23
CA ASN A 52 0.31 13.56 -3.32
C ASN A 52 1.45 13.86 -2.33
N THR A 53 2.55 14.43 -2.84
CA THR A 53 3.76 14.81 -2.07
C THR A 53 3.44 15.73 -0.90
N SER A 54 2.54 16.69 -1.11
CA SER A 54 2.06 17.64 -0.10
C SER A 54 1.23 17.02 1.03
N SER A 55 0.97 15.72 1.02
CA SER A 55 0.18 15.10 2.08
C SER A 55 0.96 15.06 3.40
N LYS A 56 0.24 15.35 4.50
CA LYS A 56 0.76 15.17 5.87
C LYS A 56 1.35 13.77 6.10
N ARG A 57 0.95 12.78 5.29
CA ARG A 57 1.43 11.40 5.34
C ARG A 57 2.91 11.28 4.99
N VAL A 58 3.41 12.02 4.00
CA VAL A 58 4.84 11.97 3.62
C VAL A 58 5.71 12.42 4.80
N ALA A 59 5.32 13.49 5.49
CA ALA A 59 6.02 13.95 6.68
C ALA A 59 5.96 12.94 7.85
N ASP A 60 4.82 12.29 8.04
CA ASP A 60 4.67 11.26 9.09
C ASP A 60 5.50 10.01 8.75
N ILE A 61 5.51 9.57 7.50
CA ILE A 61 6.32 8.43 7.01
C ILE A 61 7.81 8.70 7.21
N MET A 62 8.30 9.89 6.82
CA MET A 62 9.71 10.24 6.97
C MET A 62 10.17 10.24 8.44
N LYS A 63 9.25 10.44 9.40
CA LYS A 63 9.55 10.40 10.84
C LYS A 63 9.36 9.01 11.44
N ASN A 64 8.40 8.24 10.95
CA ASN A 64 8.11 6.89 11.42
C ASN A 64 7.67 6.01 10.23
N PRO A 65 8.55 5.13 9.72
CA PRO A 65 8.25 4.30 8.56
C PRO A 65 7.30 3.15 8.88
N LYS A 66 7.05 2.85 10.16
CA LYS A 66 6.20 1.73 10.58
C LYS A 66 4.74 2.00 10.21
N THR A 67 4.22 1.16 9.34
CA THR A 67 2.88 1.33 8.74
C THR A 67 2.18 0.00 8.57
N CYS A 68 0.90 0.07 8.25
CA CYS A 68 0.15 -1.07 7.76
C CYS A 68 -0.62 -0.70 6.49
N VAL A 69 -0.87 -1.68 5.64
CA VAL A 69 -1.72 -1.54 4.46
C VAL A 69 -2.88 -2.50 4.60
N TYR A 70 -4.09 -2.02 4.38
CA TYR A 70 -5.29 -2.85 4.37
C TYR A 70 -5.93 -2.87 2.98
N TYR A 71 -6.21 -4.08 2.52
CA TYR A 71 -6.97 -4.36 1.31
C TYR A 71 -8.29 -5.03 1.65
N MET A 72 -9.31 -4.77 0.84
CA MET A 72 -10.63 -5.36 0.98
C MET A 72 -11.17 -5.81 -0.37
N ASP A 73 -11.69 -7.03 -0.43
CA ASP A 73 -12.63 -7.45 -1.46
C ASP A 73 -14.05 -7.40 -0.86
N GLU A 74 -14.80 -6.38 -1.25
CA GLU A 74 -16.16 -6.15 -0.77
C GLU A 74 -17.12 -7.26 -1.20
N GLN A 75 -16.93 -7.86 -2.38
CA GLN A 75 -17.87 -8.86 -2.91
C GLN A 75 -17.82 -10.16 -2.10
N SER A 76 -16.61 -10.63 -1.79
CA SER A 76 -16.42 -11.86 -1.02
C SER A 76 -16.27 -11.62 0.48
N PHE A 77 -16.31 -10.36 0.91
CA PHE A 77 -16.03 -9.92 2.28
C PHE A 77 -14.72 -10.52 2.81
N MET A 78 -13.65 -10.38 2.01
CA MET A 78 -12.29 -10.77 2.37
C MET A 78 -11.45 -9.54 2.68
N GLY A 79 -10.56 -9.66 3.65
CA GLY A 79 -9.64 -8.60 4.04
C GLY A 79 -8.21 -9.10 4.10
N LEU A 80 -7.26 -8.22 3.83
CA LEU A 80 -5.84 -8.47 4.06
C LEU A 80 -5.23 -7.24 4.73
N MET A 81 -4.69 -7.43 5.92
CA MET A 81 -3.81 -6.46 6.55
C MET A 81 -2.36 -6.91 6.37
N LEU A 82 -1.52 -6.02 5.84
CA LEU A 82 -0.07 -6.18 5.83
C LEU A 82 0.55 -5.17 6.80
N VAL A 83 1.53 -5.58 7.58
CA VAL A 83 2.29 -4.72 8.49
C VAL A 83 3.74 -4.70 8.03
N GLY A 84 4.35 -3.53 7.99
CA GLY A 84 5.67 -3.35 7.42
C GLY A 84 6.20 -1.94 7.56
N GLU A 85 7.16 -1.62 6.71
CA GLU A 85 7.78 -0.30 6.64
C GLU A 85 7.57 0.33 5.26
N ILE A 86 7.43 1.65 5.21
CA ILE A 86 7.23 2.39 3.96
C ILE A 86 8.27 3.49 3.81
N GLU A 87 8.74 3.68 2.58
CA GLU A 87 9.69 4.72 2.20
C GLU A 87 9.16 5.55 1.03
N VAL A 88 9.66 6.79 0.94
CA VAL A 88 9.35 7.71 -0.14
C VAL A 88 10.40 7.54 -1.23
N ILE A 89 9.98 7.18 -2.44
CA ILE A 89 10.87 7.05 -3.59
C ILE A 89 10.90 8.36 -4.35
N GLN A 90 12.07 9.00 -4.38
CA GLN A 90 12.32 10.22 -5.15
C GLN A 90 13.09 9.98 -6.46
N ASP A 91 13.44 8.72 -6.73
CA ASP A 91 14.19 8.34 -7.92
C ASP A 91 13.30 8.46 -9.19
N ASP A 92 13.76 9.24 -10.15
CA ASP A 92 13.04 9.51 -11.40
C ASP A 92 12.85 8.24 -12.25
N PHE A 93 13.76 7.26 -12.19
CA PHE A 93 13.59 5.98 -12.88
C PHE A 93 12.34 5.23 -12.39
N TYR A 94 12.12 5.17 -11.07
CA TYR A 94 10.93 4.51 -10.52
C TYR A 94 9.66 5.32 -10.77
N ARG A 95 9.75 6.65 -10.75
CA ARG A 95 8.62 7.53 -11.08
C ARG A 95 8.15 7.32 -12.51
N GLU A 96 9.09 7.23 -13.46
CA GLU A 96 8.81 6.89 -14.86
C GLU A 96 8.25 5.47 -15.00
N LYS A 97 8.91 4.48 -14.40
CA LYS A 97 8.53 3.06 -14.52
C LYS A 97 7.12 2.77 -13.97
N LEU A 98 6.70 3.47 -12.92
CA LEU A 98 5.41 3.24 -12.23
C LEU A 98 4.32 4.21 -12.68
N TRP A 99 4.61 5.09 -13.64
CA TRP A 99 3.59 5.94 -14.25
C TRP A 99 2.68 5.11 -15.16
N PHE A 100 1.36 5.30 -15.03
CA PHE A 100 0.37 4.60 -15.83
C PHE A 100 -0.73 5.54 -16.34
N GLU A 101 -1.43 5.11 -17.39
CA GLU A 101 -2.58 5.84 -17.93
C GLU A 101 -3.68 5.99 -16.87
N GLY A 102 -4.00 7.23 -16.50
CA GLY A 102 -4.88 7.58 -15.41
C GLY A 102 -4.21 8.44 -14.34
N CYS A 103 -2.87 8.40 -14.22
CA CYS A 103 -2.13 9.28 -13.32
C CYS A 103 -2.35 10.77 -13.65
N GLU A 104 -2.52 11.12 -14.92
CA GLU A 104 -2.78 12.50 -15.39
C GLU A 104 -4.10 13.08 -14.87
N ARG A 105 -5.02 12.24 -14.37
CA ARG A 105 -6.22 12.70 -13.67
C ARG A 105 -5.85 13.42 -12.38
N TYR A 106 -4.80 12.96 -11.70
CA TYR A 106 -4.33 13.43 -10.40
C TYR A 106 -3.10 14.35 -10.50
N TYR A 107 -2.18 14.08 -11.43
CA TYR A 107 -0.90 14.78 -11.57
C TYR A 107 -0.80 15.45 -12.95
N LYS A 108 -1.23 16.72 -13.03
CA LYS A 108 -1.44 17.42 -14.31
C LYS A 108 -0.15 17.73 -15.06
N LYS A 109 0.99 17.76 -14.37
CA LYS A 109 2.32 18.01 -14.98
C LYS A 109 3.04 16.71 -15.38
N GLY A 110 2.34 15.58 -15.34
CA GLY A 110 2.93 14.29 -15.73
C GLY A 110 3.90 13.74 -14.69
N ILE A 111 4.90 12.99 -15.16
CA ILE A 111 5.92 12.36 -14.31
C ILE A 111 6.72 13.41 -13.52
N GLY A 112 6.97 14.58 -14.12
CA GLY A 112 7.66 15.70 -13.48
C GLY A 112 6.79 16.51 -12.51
N ASP A 113 5.56 16.09 -12.23
CA ASP A 113 4.70 16.79 -11.27
C ASP A 113 5.32 16.69 -9.85
N PRO A 114 5.58 17.82 -9.18
CA PRO A 114 6.16 17.80 -7.83
C PRO A 114 5.24 17.14 -6.81
N ASP A 115 3.94 17.01 -7.08
CA ASP A 115 3.00 16.29 -6.24
C ASP A 115 2.93 14.78 -6.56
N TYR A 116 3.57 14.29 -7.62
CA TYR A 116 3.65 12.85 -7.90
C TYR A 116 4.74 12.19 -7.04
N THR A 117 4.32 11.62 -5.91
CA THR A 117 5.18 10.82 -5.03
C THR A 117 4.88 9.33 -5.19
N VAL A 118 5.94 8.54 -5.41
CA VAL A 118 5.91 7.08 -5.31
C VAL A 118 6.31 6.68 -3.90
N LEU A 119 5.56 5.74 -3.32
CA LEU A 119 5.91 5.11 -2.05
C LEU A 119 6.20 3.64 -2.29
N HIS A 120 7.15 3.11 -1.53
CA HIS A 120 7.48 1.70 -1.54
C HIS A 120 7.27 1.12 -0.14
N PHE A 121 6.34 0.17 -0.04
CA PHE A 121 6.00 -0.53 1.19
C PHE A 121 6.59 -1.94 1.15
N ARG A 122 7.34 -2.29 2.20
CA ARG A 122 7.89 -3.62 2.43
C ARG A 122 7.14 -4.29 3.57
N ALA A 123 6.36 -5.32 3.24
CA ALA A 123 5.60 -6.09 4.21
C ALA A 123 6.50 -7.09 4.96
N HIS A 124 6.26 -7.23 6.26
CA HIS A 124 6.91 -8.22 7.13
C HIS A 124 5.92 -9.26 7.64
N HIS A 125 4.67 -8.86 7.87
CA HIS A 125 3.62 -9.71 8.43
C HIS A 125 2.30 -9.48 7.70
N GLY A 126 1.52 -10.54 7.55
CA GLY A 126 0.17 -10.51 6.99
C GLY A 126 -0.86 -11.12 7.93
N ASN A 127 -2.05 -10.54 7.95
CA ASN A 127 -3.24 -11.11 8.58
C ASN A 127 -4.39 -11.10 7.56
N PHE A 128 -4.83 -12.29 7.17
CA PHE A 128 -5.89 -12.47 6.18
C PHE A 128 -7.21 -12.80 6.88
N TYR A 129 -8.28 -12.09 6.50
CA TYR A 129 -9.61 -12.16 7.10
C TYR A 129 -10.60 -12.80 6.12
N TYR A 130 -11.30 -13.85 6.56
CA TYR A 130 -12.35 -14.49 5.78
C TYR A 130 -13.35 -15.25 6.67
N ARG A 131 -14.65 -15.08 6.41
CA ARG A 131 -15.75 -15.75 7.15
C ARG A 131 -15.62 -15.65 8.68
N LEU A 132 -15.39 -14.44 9.18
CA LEU A 132 -15.23 -14.12 10.61
C LEU A 132 -14.05 -14.83 11.30
N LYS A 133 -13.11 -15.36 10.51
CA LYS A 133 -11.84 -15.92 10.99
C LYS A 133 -10.69 -15.13 10.38
N ASN A 134 -9.52 -15.22 11.00
CA ASN A 134 -8.31 -14.70 10.43
C ASN A 134 -7.15 -15.71 10.53
N LEU A 135 -6.10 -15.48 9.74
CA LEU A 135 -4.86 -16.25 9.75
C LEU A 135 -3.68 -15.29 9.60
N ASP A 136 -2.79 -15.35 10.58
CA ASP A 136 -1.50 -14.65 10.61
C ASP A 136 -0.42 -15.43 9.86
N PHE A 137 0.44 -14.71 9.13
CA PHE A 137 1.60 -15.29 8.45
C PHE A 137 2.74 -14.27 8.31
N ASN A 138 3.98 -14.76 8.40
CA ASN A 138 5.15 -13.95 8.06
C ASN A 138 5.35 -13.88 6.54
N ILE A 139 5.97 -12.80 6.10
CA ILE A 139 6.40 -12.58 4.71
C ILE A 139 7.92 -12.76 4.67
N ASP A 140 8.38 -13.72 3.86
CA ASP A 140 9.80 -14.08 3.72
C ASP A 140 10.55 -13.17 2.74
#